data_AF-A0A6A5W858-F1
#
_entry.id   AF-A0A6A5W858-F1
#
_cell.length_a   1.000
_cell.length_b   1.000
_cell.length_c   1.000
_cell.angle_alpha   90.00
_cell.angle_beta   90.00
_cell.angle_gamma   90.00
#
_symmetry.space_group_name_H-M   'P 1'
#
loop_
_entity.id
_entity.type
_entity.pdbx_description
1 polymer ?
#
loop_
_entity_poly.entity_id
_entity_poly.type
_entity_poly.pdbx_seq_one_letter_code
_entity_poly.pdbx_strand_id
1 'polypeptide(L)'
;MATVQNYSVVDTIPALSSLISSLNHLPTDPPSLFFDIEGIKLGRHGSISLMSLYVAPQSTTYIIDVHILSAEAFQVADTNNNSLKNILENADIPKVFFNIRNDSDALYSLYSISINGIIDIQLLELAT
;
A
#
# COMPACT_ATOMS: atom_id res chain seq x y z
N MET A 1 12.34 -23.87 -8.92
CA MET A 1 12.17 -24.02 -7.46
C MET A 1 11.20 -22.93 -7.04
N ALA A 2 10.10 -23.25 -6.35
CA ALA A 2 9.23 -22.21 -5.83
C ALA A 2 10.02 -21.45 -4.75
N THR A 3 10.33 -20.18 -5.02
CA THR A 3 10.89 -19.28 -4.01
C THR A 3 9.90 -19.24 -2.85
N VAL A 4 10.34 -19.56 -1.64
CA VAL A 4 9.50 -19.34 -0.45
C VAL A 4 9.24 -17.84 -0.40
N GLN A 5 8.00 -17.44 -0.69
CA GLN A 5 7.62 -16.04 -0.66
C GLN A 5 7.56 -15.64 0.82
N ASN A 6 8.49 -14.77 1.24
CA ASN A 6 8.47 -14.24 2.59
C ASN A 6 7.29 -13.29 2.74
N TYR A 7 6.48 -13.51 3.77
CA TYR A 7 5.42 -12.58 4.13
C TYR A 7 5.44 -12.26 5.62
N SER A 8 4.98 -11.06 5.95
CA SER A 8 4.82 -10.58 7.33
C SER A 8 3.45 -9.92 7.50
N VAL A 9 2.73 -10.30 8.55
CA VAL A 9 1.50 -9.61 8.95
C VAL A 9 1.87 -8.38 9.78
N VAL A 10 1.21 -7.27 9.50
CA VAL A 10 1.39 -5.97 10.14
C VAL A 10 0.06 -5.55 10.72
N ASP A 11 -0.18 -5.94 11.97
CA ASP A 11 -1.43 -5.74 12.73
C ASP A 11 -1.22 -4.93 14.02
N THR A 12 -0.01 -4.44 14.25
CA THR A 12 0.33 -3.59 15.41
C THR A 12 1.02 -2.30 14.98
N ILE A 13 0.80 -1.23 15.75
CA ILE A 13 1.43 0.08 15.53
C ILE A 13 2.97 0.01 15.45
N PRO A 14 3.68 -0.72 16.33
CA PRO A 14 5.14 -0.86 16.21
C PRO A 14 5.59 -1.57 14.94
N ALA A 15 4.87 -2.61 14.49
CA ALA A 15 5.17 -3.30 13.25
C ALA A 15 4.93 -2.39 12.03
N LEU A 16 3.84 -1.61 12.06
CA LEU A 16 3.52 -0.63 11.02
C LEU A 16 4.57 0.47 10.93
N SER A 17 4.96 1.06 12.06
CA SER A 17 6.02 2.06 12.11
C SER A 17 7.34 1.51 11.57
N SER A 18 7.69 0.26 11.91
CA SER A 18 8.91 -0.39 11.41
C SER A 18 8.86 -0.66 9.92
N LEU A 19 7.68 -1.07 9.39
CA LEU A 19 7.45 -1.20 7.97
C LEU A 19 7.65 0.14 7.27
N ILE A 20 6.97 1.21 7.71
CA ILE A 20 7.07 2.53 7.08
C ILE A 20 8.52 3.01 7.05
N SER A 21 9.27 2.81 8.13
CA SER A 21 10.70 3.12 8.16
C SER A 21 11.52 2.36 7.11
N SER A 22 11.18 1.10 6.83
CA SER A 22 11.88 0.27 5.83
C SER A 22 11.57 0.66 4.39
N LEU A 23 10.50 1.41 4.15
CA LEU A 23 10.10 1.91 2.83
C LEU A 23 10.85 3.19 2.42
N ASN A 24 11.57 3.82 3.34
CA ASN A 24 12.35 5.01 3.05
C ASN A 24 13.51 4.70 2.07
N HIS A 25 13.75 5.60 1.11
CA HIS A 25 14.87 5.53 0.16
C HIS A 25 14.88 4.30 -0.78
N LEU A 26 13.74 3.64 -0.98
CA LEU A 26 13.64 2.59 -1.99
C LEU A 26 13.82 3.14 -3.42
N PRO A 27 14.39 2.34 -4.34
CA PRO A 27 14.45 2.71 -5.76
C PRO A 27 13.07 3.00 -6.34
N THR A 28 12.98 4.04 -7.18
CA THR A 28 11.75 4.38 -7.90
C THR A 28 11.74 3.87 -9.34
N ASP A 29 12.90 3.45 -9.86
CA ASP A 29 13.05 2.83 -11.18
C ASP A 29 14.01 1.62 -11.11
N PRO A 30 13.53 0.38 -11.37
CA PRO A 30 12.11 0.02 -11.52
C PRO A 30 11.30 0.28 -10.23
N PRO A 31 9.96 0.40 -10.30
CA PRO A 31 9.11 0.62 -9.12
C PRO A 31 9.34 -0.42 -8.02
N SER A 32 9.41 0.03 -6.76
CA SER A 32 9.62 -0.87 -5.61
C SER A 32 8.35 -1.36 -4.93
N LEU A 33 7.23 -0.65 -5.06
CA LEU A 33 6.03 -0.88 -4.25
C LEU A 33 4.86 -1.35 -5.11
N PHE A 34 4.36 -2.54 -4.82
CA PHE A 34 3.22 -3.16 -5.50
C PHE A 34 2.12 -3.41 -4.48
N PHE A 35 0.94 -2.87 -4.74
CA PHE A 35 -0.17 -2.85 -3.81
C PHE A 35 -1.39 -3.58 -4.34
N ASP A 36 -2.16 -4.11 -3.41
CA ASP A 36 -3.52 -4.62 -3.61
C ASP A 36 -4.33 -4.38 -2.33
N ILE A 37 -5.63 -4.06 -2.45
CA ILE A 37 -6.50 -3.75 -1.30
C ILE A 37 -7.73 -4.64 -1.32
N GLU A 38 -8.00 -5.25 -0.18
CA GLU A 38 -9.14 -6.12 0.02
C GLU A 38 -10.10 -5.56 1.07
N GLY A 39 -11.39 -5.81 0.89
CA GLY A 39 -12.42 -5.24 1.74
C GLY A 39 -13.82 -5.75 1.49
N ILE A 40 -14.77 -5.35 2.34
CA ILE A 40 -16.18 -5.69 2.17
C ILE A 40 -16.84 -4.61 1.32
N LYS A 41 -17.37 -4.98 0.14
CA LYS A 41 -17.94 -4.04 -0.83
C LYS A 41 -16.97 -2.88 -1.14
N LEU A 42 -15.72 -3.22 -1.46
CA LEU A 42 -14.61 -2.27 -1.64
C LEU A 42 -15.01 -1.08 -2.53
N GLY A 43 -14.83 0.12 -2.00
CA GLY A 43 -15.28 1.40 -2.55
C GLY A 43 -15.84 2.29 -1.44
N ARG A 44 -16.44 3.42 -1.81
CA ARG A 44 -16.92 4.46 -0.86
C ARG A 44 -18.00 4.04 0.14
N HIS A 45 -18.67 2.92 -0.08
CA HIS A 45 -19.77 2.43 0.76
C HIS A 45 -19.42 1.13 1.50
N GLY A 46 -18.17 0.71 1.40
CA GLY A 46 -17.67 -0.51 2.01
C GLY A 46 -16.69 -0.24 3.15
N SER A 47 -15.72 -1.14 3.27
CA SER A 47 -14.58 -1.02 4.17
C SER A 47 -13.31 -1.47 3.48
N ILE A 48 -12.16 -1.01 3.97
CA ILE A 48 -10.87 -1.65 3.71
C ILE A 48 -10.59 -2.59 4.88
N SER A 49 -10.20 -3.84 4.57
CA SER A 49 -9.90 -4.86 5.57
C SER A 49 -8.42 -5.21 5.58
N LEU A 50 -7.81 -5.42 4.41
CA LEU A 50 -6.40 -5.75 4.27
C LEU A 50 -5.80 -4.91 3.16
N MET A 51 -4.51 -4.59 3.30
CA MET A 51 -3.69 -4.05 2.22
C MET A 51 -2.45 -4.92 2.08
N SER A 52 -2.29 -5.54 0.92
CA SER A 52 -1.09 -6.28 0.57
C SER A 52 -0.09 -5.32 -0.07
N LEU A 53 1.15 -5.32 0.42
CA LEU A 53 2.26 -4.55 -0.12
C LEU A 53 3.43 -5.50 -0.40
N TYR A 54 3.72 -5.75 -1.67
CA TYR A 54 4.97 -6.39 -2.05
C TYR A 54 6.07 -5.33 -2.25
N VAL A 55 7.18 -5.49 -1.54
CA VAL A 55 8.36 -4.63 -1.62
C VAL A 55 9.45 -5.36 -2.39
N ALA A 56 9.64 -4.99 -3.66
CA ALA A 56 10.49 -5.74 -4.59
C ALA A 56 11.97 -5.85 -4.14
N PRO A 57 12.64 -4.77 -3.71
CA PRO A 57 14.03 -4.88 -3.21
C PRO A 57 14.20 -5.79 -2.00
N GLN A 58 13.14 -5.98 -1.22
CA GLN A 58 13.12 -6.83 -0.02
C GLN A 58 12.61 -8.24 -0.32
N SER A 59 12.07 -8.50 -1.51
CA SER A 59 11.43 -9.76 -1.90
C SER A 59 10.42 -10.26 -0.86
N THR A 60 9.67 -9.34 -0.24
CA THR A 60 8.78 -9.61 0.90
C THR A 60 7.41 -8.98 0.67
N THR A 61 6.35 -9.72 1.00
CA THR A 61 4.97 -9.22 1.03
C THR A 61 4.56 -8.88 2.46
N TYR A 62 4.16 -7.64 2.70
CA TYR A 62 3.55 -7.22 3.95
C TYR A 62 2.03 -7.24 3.81
N ILE A 63 1.34 -7.87 4.76
CA ILE A 63 -0.12 -7.85 4.85
C ILE A 63 -0.47 -6.90 6.00
N ILE A 64 -0.88 -5.68 5.65
CA ILE A 64 -1.28 -4.66 6.61
C ILE A 64 -2.74 -4.91 6.97
N ASP A 65 -2.99 -5.24 8.24
CA ASP A 65 -4.33 -5.52 8.75
C ASP A 65 -5.04 -4.20 9.10
N VAL A 66 -5.67 -3.59 8.09
CA VAL A 66 -6.44 -2.34 8.23
C VAL A 66 -7.68 -2.55 9.08
N HIS A 67 -8.20 -3.77 9.17
CA HIS A 67 -9.34 -4.07 10.04
C HIS A 67 -8.98 -3.93 11.52
N ILE A 68 -7.81 -4.47 11.93
CA ILE A 68 -7.28 -4.34 13.29
C ILE A 68 -6.78 -2.92 13.56
N LEU A 69 -6.00 -2.36 12.64
CA LEU A 69 -5.36 -1.05 12.82
C LEU A 69 -6.33 0.13 12.61
N SER A 70 -7.44 -0.07 11.90
CA SER A 70 -8.41 0.98 11.58
C SER A 70 -7.73 2.20 10.95
N ALA A 71 -8.10 3.42 11.33
CA ALA A 71 -7.52 4.66 10.82
C ALA A 71 -6.00 4.79 11.12
N GLU A 72 -5.49 4.12 12.16
CA GLU A 72 -4.06 4.16 12.52
C GLU A 72 -3.18 3.52 11.43
N ALA A 73 -3.72 2.62 10.61
CA ALA A 73 -3.03 2.07 9.45
C ALA A 73 -2.45 3.15 8.52
N PHE A 74 -3.06 4.32 8.50
CA PHE A 74 -2.69 5.43 7.61
C PHE A 74 -2.17 6.67 8.35
N GLN A 75 -2.41 6.79 9.66
CA GLN A 75 -2.08 7.98 10.45
C GLN A 75 -0.80 7.82 11.28
N VAL A 76 -0.44 6.59 11.66
CA VAL A 76 0.81 6.32 12.38
C VAL A 76 1.97 6.74 11.52
N ALA A 77 2.85 7.54 12.11
CA ALA A 77 4.10 7.93 11.51
C ALA A 77 5.26 7.11 12.06
N ASP A 78 6.28 6.94 11.24
CA ASP A 78 7.57 6.42 11.66
C ASP A 78 8.41 7.48 12.41
N THR A 79 9.65 7.13 12.75
CA THR A 79 10.55 8.04 13.47
C THR A 79 10.93 9.29 12.66
N ASN A 80 10.71 9.29 11.34
CA ASN A 80 10.95 10.42 10.45
C ASN A 80 9.67 11.22 10.17
N ASN A 81 8.60 10.98 10.92
CA ASN A 81 7.29 11.60 10.76
C ASN A 81 6.65 11.32 9.38
N ASN A 82 6.98 10.18 8.76
CA ASN A 82 6.35 9.69 7.55
C ASN A 82 5.30 8.64 7.90
N SER A 83 4.10 8.76 7.36
CA SER A 83 3.01 7.77 7.48
C SER A 83 2.79 7.01 6.18
N LEU A 84 2.05 5.90 6.22
CA LEU A 84 1.60 5.21 5.01
C LEU A 84 0.77 6.13 4.11
N LYS A 85 -0.04 7.02 4.70
CA LYS A 85 -0.74 8.07 3.93
C LYS A 85 0.25 8.93 3.14
N ASN A 86 1.33 9.40 3.76
CA ASN A 86 2.32 10.23 3.05
C ASN A 86 2.94 9.49 1.86
N ILE A 87 3.20 8.19 1.99
CA ILE A 87 3.73 7.35 0.90
C ILE A 87 2.70 7.23 -0.25
N LEU A 88 1.45 6.93 0.08
CA LEU A 88 0.37 6.76 -0.90
C LEU A 88 0.09 8.07 -1.68
N GLU A 89 0.16 9.23 -1.03
CA GLU A 89 -0.11 10.53 -1.64
C GLU A 89 1.09 11.15 -2.39
N ASN A 90 2.31 10.63 -2.20
CA ASN A 90 3.52 11.20 -2.80
C ASN A 90 3.66 10.85 -4.30
N ALA A 91 3.65 11.85 -5.19
CA ALA A 91 3.77 11.65 -6.63
C ALA A 91 5.14 11.07 -7.08
N ASP A 92 6.20 11.31 -6.30
CA ASP A 92 7.56 10.89 -6.63
C ASP A 92 7.85 9.43 -6.27
N ILE A 93 6.97 8.79 -5.50
CA ILE A 93 7.04 7.37 -5.18
C ILE A 93 6.05 6.64 -6.09
N PRO A 94 6.51 5.79 -7.03
CA PRO A 94 5.60 5.00 -7.86
C PRO A 94 4.90 3.92 -7.04
N LYS A 95 3.58 3.83 -7.16
CA LYS A 95 2.79 2.72 -6.62
C LYS A 95 2.18 1.93 -7.76
N VAL A 96 2.52 0.65 -7.82
CA VAL A 96 2.00 -0.25 -8.84
C VAL A 96 0.75 -0.93 -8.32
N PHE A 97 -0.34 -0.87 -9.08
CA PHE A 97 -1.61 -1.53 -8.80
C PHE A 97 -2.10 -2.26 -10.05
N PHE A 98 -3.00 -3.22 -9.88
CA PHE A 98 -3.81 -3.74 -10.97
C PHE A 98 -5.24 -3.25 -10.80
N ASN A 99 -5.75 -2.43 -11.73
CA ASN A 99 -7.13 -1.98 -11.73
C ASN A 99 -7.56 -1.21 -10.45
N ILE A 100 -6.91 -0.08 -10.17
CA ILE A 100 -7.01 0.64 -8.90
C ILE A 100 -8.36 1.34 -8.60
N ARG A 101 -9.36 1.22 -9.48
CA ARG A 101 -10.54 2.12 -9.47
C ARG A 101 -11.31 2.10 -8.14
N ASN A 102 -11.58 0.92 -7.61
CA ASN A 102 -12.30 0.77 -6.34
C ASN A 102 -11.39 1.02 -5.13
N ASP A 103 -10.11 0.66 -5.23
CA ASP A 103 -9.09 0.93 -4.22
C ASP A 103 -8.96 2.43 -3.98
N SER A 104 -8.83 3.21 -5.06
CA SER A 104 -8.76 4.66 -5.03
C SER A 104 -10.04 5.29 -4.46
N ASP A 105 -11.22 4.79 -4.84
CA ASP A 105 -12.50 5.27 -4.31
C ASP A 105 -12.64 4.99 -2.80
N ALA A 106 -12.20 3.81 -2.35
CA ALA A 106 -12.19 3.42 -0.95
C ALA A 106 -11.20 4.27 -0.13
N LEU A 107 -9.96 4.40 -0.59
CA LEU A 107 -8.92 5.20 0.07
C LEU A 107 -9.35 6.65 0.25
N TYR A 108 -9.91 7.26 -0.80
CA TYR A 108 -10.35 8.65 -0.74
C TYR A 108 -11.59 8.80 0.14
N SER A 109 -12.63 8.03 -0.11
CA SER A 109 -13.93 8.24 0.53
C SER A 109 -13.97 7.81 1.99
N LEU A 110 -13.19 6.80 2.37
CA LEU A 110 -13.18 6.25 3.73
C LEU A 110 -12.07 6.85 4.61
N TYR A 111 -10.94 7.25 4.04
CA TYR A 111 -9.75 7.70 4.79
C TYR A 111 -9.20 9.07 4.34
N SER A 112 -9.83 9.74 3.36
CA SER A 112 -9.35 11.01 2.81
C SER A 112 -7.90 10.94 2.32
N ILE A 113 -7.56 9.84 1.63
CA ILE A 113 -6.25 9.61 1.02
C ILE A 113 -6.38 9.84 -0.49
N SER A 114 -5.68 10.86 -0.98
CA SER A 114 -5.64 11.18 -2.42
C SER A 114 -4.44 10.51 -3.05
N ILE A 115 -4.59 9.25 -3.45
CA ILE A 115 -3.49 8.47 -3.98
C ILE A 115 -2.91 9.11 -5.26
N ASN A 116 -1.58 9.10 -5.38
CA ASN A 116 -0.86 9.76 -6.48
C ASN A 116 0.27 8.86 -7.00
N GLY A 117 0.96 9.19 -8.10
CA GLY A 117 2.11 8.41 -8.58
C GLY A 117 1.76 6.95 -8.96
N ILE A 118 0.56 6.74 -9.52
CA ILE A 118 0.05 5.39 -9.82
C ILE A 118 0.58 4.87 -11.14
N ILE A 119 0.96 3.59 -11.14
CA ILE A 119 1.15 2.77 -12.32
C ILE A 119 0.09 1.67 -12.29
N ASP A 120 -0.92 1.76 -13.17
CA ASP A 120 -1.96 0.73 -13.29
C ASP A 120 -1.59 -0.28 -14.37
N ILE A 121 -1.27 -1.52 -13.96
CA ILE A 121 -0.87 -2.60 -14.86
C ILE A 121 -1.98 -2.94 -15.85
N GLN A 122 -3.27 -2.87 -15.45
CA GLN A 122 -4.38 -3.16 -16.37
C GLN A 122 -4.41 -2.17 -17.54
N LEU A 123 -4.13 -0.89 -17.26
CA LEU A 123 -4.05 0.12 -18.32
C LEU A 123 -2.78 -0.01 -19.16
N LEU A 124 -1.65 -0.37 -18.54
CA LEU A 124 -0.41 -0.65 -19.26
C LEU A 124 -0.56 -1.82 -20.25
N GLU A 125 -1.25 -2.90 -19.86
CA GLU A 125 -1.53 -4.04 -20.74
C GLU A 125 -2.34 -3.63 -21.99
N LEU A 126 -3.23 -2.64 -21.88
CA LEU A 126 -4.03 -2.15 -23.01
C LEU A 126 -3.27 -1.14 -23.90
N ALA A 127 -2.18 -0.57 -23.40
CA ALA A 127 -1.40 0.45 -24.09
C ALA A 127 -0.19 -0.11 -24.86
N THR A 128 0.00 -1.44 -24.87
CA THR A 128 1.04 -2.18 -25.62
C THR A 128 0.53 -2.75 -26.93
#